data_AF-A0A3A4ZR65-F1
#
_entry.id   AF-A0A3A4ZR65-F1
#
_cell.length_a   1.000
_cell.length_b   1.000
_cell.length_c   1.000
_cell.angle_alpha   90.00
_cell.angle_beta   90.00
_cell.angle_gamma   90.00
#
_symmetry.space_group_name_H-M   'P 1'
#
loop_
_entity.id
_entity.type
_entity.pdbx_description
1 polymer ?
#
loop_
_entity_poly.entity_id
_entity_poly.type
_entity_poly.pdbx_seq_one_letter_code
_entity_poly.pdbx_strand_id
1 'polypeptide(L)'
;MNDVVESSVSKTIQVELINHQGIPETMELLFSSDEGSMVSAGVFKQRVLNLFDASSPLLEPEEETDENRSYHLLAVDEEGRRHAVSDETSFDIHQYSRFELSPRTTGGSRRSLR
;
A
#
# COMPACT_ATOMS: atom_id res chain seq x y z
N MET A 1 -24.27 -35.03 -5.94
CA MET A 1 -23.16 -34.17 -6.35
C MET A 1 -23.37 -32.87 -5.59
N ASN A 2 -22.54 -32.59 -4.61
CA ASN A 2 -22.60 -31.31 -3.89
C ASN A 2 -21.68 -30.34 -4.63
N ASP A 3 -22.27 -29.30 -5.19
CA ASP A 3 -21.55 -28.08 -5.57
C ASP A 3 -20.87 -27.53 -4.33
N VAL A 4 -19.55 -27.69 -4.24
CA VAL A 4 -18.72 -26.89 -3.37
C VAL A 4 -18.66 -25.52 -4.03
N VAL A 5 -19.54 -24.62 -3.59
CA VAL A 5 -19.36 -23.19 -3.86
C VAL A 5 -18.11 -22.81 -3.08
N GLU A 6 -16.93 -22.84 -3.72
CA GLU A 6 -15.77 -22.12 -3.22
C GLU A 6 -16.19 -20.65 -3.15
N SER A 7 -16.61 -20.21 -1.96
CA SER A 7 -16.86 -18.80 -1.68
C SER A 7 -15.55 -18.07 -1.94
N SER A 8 -15.45 -17.38 -3.07
CA SER A 8 -14.39 -16.42 -3.32
C SER A 8 -14.46 -15.37 -2.20
N VAL A 9 -13.50 -15.41 -1.28
CA VAL A 9 -13.38 -14.42 -0.21
C VAL A 9 -12.72 -13.20 -0.83
N SER A 10 -13.52 -12.19 -1.15
CA SER A 10 -12.99 -10.89 -1.54
C SER A 10 -12.81 -10.01 -0.30
N LYS A 11 -11.67 -9.33 -0.21
CA LYS A 11 -11.38 -8.35 0.84
C LYS A 11 -11.07 -7.01 0.19
N THR A 12 -11.80 -5.97 0.60
CA THR A 12 -11.43 -4.59 0.31
C THR A 12 -10.43 -4.13 1.36
N ILE A 13 -9.31 -3.57 0.91
CA ILE A 13 -8.27 -3.04 1.77
C ILE A 13 -8.06 -1.57 1.44
N GLN A 14 -8.03 -0.74 2.48
CA GLN A 14 -7.68 0.66 2.34
C GLN A 14 -6.16 0.79 2.21
N VAL A 15 -5.73 1.67 1.32
CA VAL A 15 -4.33 2.05 1.17
C VAL A 15 -4.23 3.56 1.27
N GLU A 16 -3.36 4.05 2.13
CA GLU A 16 -3.03 5.47 2.28
C GLU A 16 -1.62 5.71 1.74
N LEU A 17 -1.45 6.69 0.87
CA LEU A 17 -0.17 7.16 0.34
C LEU A 17 0.04 8.60 0.81
N ILE A 18 1.14 8.87 1.53
CA ILE A 18 1.61 10.24 1.75
C ILE A 18 2.50 10.58 0.57
N ASN A 19 2.09 11.50 -0.29
CA ASN A 19 2.91 11.86 -1.45
C ASN A 19 4.15 12.70 -1.05
N HIS A 20 5.00 13.05 -2.03
CA HIS A 20 6.21 13.85 -1.79
C HIS A 20 5.92 15.26 -1.22
N GLN A 21 4.70 15.77 -1.38
CA GLN A 21 4.26 17.05 -0.81
C GLN A 21 3.76 16.91 0.63
N GLY A 22 3.73 15.69 1.18
CA GLY A 22 3.22 15.40 2.52
C GLY A 22 1.69 15.36 2.61
N ILE A 23 1.00 15.29 1.46
CA ILE A 23 -0.46 15.24 1.40
C ILE A 23 -0.88 13.76 1.39
N PRO A 24 -1.78 13.33 2.30
CA PRO A 24 -2.29 11.97 2.30
C PRO A 24 -3.36 11.79 1.22
N GLU A 25 -3.28 10.68 0.50
CA GLU A 25 -4.22 10.22 -0.51
C GLU A 25 -4.65 8.79 -0.17
N THR A 26 -5.92 8.46 -0.37
CA THR A 26 -6.47 7.14 0.01
C THR A 26 -7.15 6.46 -1.16
N MET A 27 -6.95 5.15 -1.27
CA MET A 27 -7.58 4.29 -2.27
C MET A 27 -8.09 3.00 -1.62
N GLU A 28 -9.15 2.42 -2.17
CA GLU A 28 -9.61 1.08 -1.82
C GLU A 28 -9.21 0.09 -2.91
N LEU A 29 -8.54 -0.99 -2.52
CA LEU A 29 -8.15 -2.09 -3.40
C LEU A 29 -8.97 -3.33 -3.06
N LEU A 30 -9.62 -3.92 -4.06
CA LEU A 30 -10.33 -5.18 -3.94
C LEU A 30 -9.37 -6.33 -4.27
N PHE A 31 -9.12 -7.21 -3.31
CA PHE A 31 -8.38 -8.45 -3.50
C PHE A 31 -9.35 -9.63 -3.52
N SER A 32 -9.35 -10.38 -4.62
CA SER A 32 -10.05 -11.65 -4.73
C SER A 32 -9.10 -12.80 -4.36
N SER A 33 -9.59 -13.75 -3.56
CA SER A 33 -8.85 -14.95 -3.14
C SER A 33 -8.26 -15.78 -4.29
N ASP A 34 -8.77 -15.63 -5.51
CA ASP A 34 -8.30 -16.32 -6.71
C ASP A 34 -6.88 -15.88 -7.15
N GLU A 35 -6.40 -14.72 -6.69
CA GLU A 35 -5.03 -14.23 -6.95
C GLU A 35 -3.98 -14.85 -6.00
N GLY A 36 -4.42 -15.65 -5.02
CA GLY A 36 -3.59 -16.11 -3.91
C GLY A 36 -3.47 -15.06 -2.81
N SER A 37 -3.51 -15.49 -1.55
CA SER A 37 -3.47 -14.58 -0.39
C SER A 37 -2.08 -14.00 -0.12
N MET A 38 -1.03 -14.68 -0.59
CA MET A 38 0.36 -14.32 -0.34
C MET A 38 0.85 -13.32 -1.38
N VAL A 39 1.26 -12.13 -0.93
CA VAL A 39 1.73 -11.04 -1.78
C VAL A 39 3.15 -10.64 -1.39
N SER A 40 4.00 -10.39 -2.38
CA SER A 40 5.32 -9.79 -2.16
C SER A 40 5.18 -8.29 -1.89
N ALA A 41 5.76 -7.80 -0.80
CA ALA A 41 5.68 -6.40 -0.39
C ALA A 41 6.23 -5.43 -1.43
N GLY A 42 7.39 -5.72 -2.02
CA GLY A 42 7.97 -4.88 -3.07
C GLY A 42 7.05 -4.77 -4.30
N VAL A 43 6.46 -5.88 -4.73
CA VAL A 43 5.53 -5.92 -5.87
C VAL A 43 4.22 -5.18 -5.54
N PHE A 44 3.67 -5.41 -4.35
CA PHE A 44 2.48 -4.72 -3.86
C PHE A 44 2.70 -3.20 -3.83
N LYS A 45 3.81 -2.77 -3.23
CA LYS A 45 4.20 -1.37 -3.13
C LYS A 45 4.27 -0.71 -4.51
N GLN A 46 4.94 -1.34 -5.48
CA GLN A 46 5.04 -0.81 -6.83
C GLN A 46 3.67 -0.73 -7.52
N ARG A 47 2.82 -1.76 -7.36
CA ARG A 47 1.44 -1.76 -7.91
C ARG A 47 0.62 -0.60 -7.36
N VAL A 48 0.68 -0.37 -6.04
CA VAL A 48 -0.01 0.75 -5.38
C VAL A 48 0.47 2.08 -5.93
N LEU A 49 1.78 2.31 -5.99
CA LEU A 49 2.34 3.57 -6.49
C LEU A 49 1.89 3.85 -7.93
N ASN A 50 1.92 2.84 -8.80
CA ASN A 50 1.45 2.97 -10.18
C ASN A 50 -0.05 3.30 -10.26
N LEU A 51 -0.88 2.78 -9.35
CA LEU A 51 -2.32 3.08 -9.31
C LEU A 51 -2.59 4.52 -8.87
N PHE A 52 -1.86 5.02 -7.87
CA PHE A 52 -1.95 6.43 -7.45
C PHE A 52 -1.47 7.38 -8.56
N ASP A 53 -0.36 7.06 -9.22
CA ASP A 53 0.16 7.84 -10.36
C ASP A 53 -0.82 7.87 -11.54
N ALA A 54 -1.40 6.72 -11.90
CA ALA A 54 -2.44 6.66 -12.94
C ALA A 54 -3.72 7.45 -12.58
N SER A 55 -4.01 7.62 -11.28
CA SER A 55 -5.16 8.39 -10.80
C SER A 55 -4.92 9.89 -10.73
N SER A 56 -3.65 10.32 -10.71
CA SER A 56 -3.24 11.71 -10.70
C SER A 56 -2.35 11.98 -11.93
N PRO A 57 -2.94 12.29 -13.10
CA PRO A 57 -2.14 12.59 -14.29
C PRO A 57 -1.24 13.80 -14.00
N LEU A 58 0.02 13.53 -13.65
CA LEU A 58 1.03 14.56 -13.44
C LEU A 58 1.25 15.26 -14.78
N LEU A 59 1.16 16.58 -14.76
CA LEU A 59 1.31 17.41 -15.95
C LEU A 59 2.73 17.37 -16.52
N GLU A 60 3.73 16.88 -15.77
CA GLU A 60 5.09 16.65 -16.25
C GLU A 60 5.71 15.46 -15.47
N PRO A 61 6.42 14.53 -16.13
CA PRO A 61 7.16 13.49 -15.42
C PRO A 61 8.35 14.12 -14.68
N GLU A 62 8.38 14.03 -13.35
CA GLU A 62 9.58 14.38 -12.58
C GLU A 62 10.71 13.39 -12.89
N GLU A 63 11.96 13.87 -12.98
CA GLU A 63 13.13 12.98 -13.12
C GLU A 63 13.24 12.09 -11.87
N GLU A 64 13.13 10.77 -12.09
CA GLU A 64 13.19 9.78 -11.02
C GLU A 64 14.60 9.68 -10.44
N THR A 65 14.81 10.25 -9.26
CA THR A 65 16.02 9.99 -8.45
C THR A 65 15.82 8.75 -7.57
N ASP A 66 16.90 8.02 -7.28
CA ASP A 66 16.87 6.82 -6.41
C ASP A 66 16.29 7.11 -5.01
N GLU A 67 16.44 8.35 -4.51
CA GLU A 67 15.89 8.79 -3.22
C GLU A 67 14.38 9.06 -3.29
N ASN A 68 13.85 9.50 -4.44
CA ASN A 68 12.41 9.70 -4.66
C ASN A 68 11.62 8.39 -4.80
N ARG A 69 12.30 7.26 -5.04
CA ARG A 69 11.64 5.96 -5.26
C ARG A 69 11.43 5.13 -3.99
N SER A 70 12.07 5.48 -2.88
CA SER A 70 12.01 4.65 -1.68
C SER A 70 10.81 5.02 -0.80
N TYR A 71 9.68 4.34 -1.01
CA TYR A 71 8.55 4.35 -0.06
C TYR A 71 8.73 3.24 0.99
N HIS A 72 8.40 3.57 2.24
CA HIS A 72 8.16 2.59 3.30
C HIS A 72 6.75 2.06 3.20
N LEU A 73 6.58 0.77 3.47
CA LEU A 73 5.29 0.11 3.60
C LEU A 73 5.05 -0.23 5.08
N LEU A 74 3.96 0.28 5.64
CA LEU A 74 3.42 -0.17 6.92
C LEU A 74 2.13 -0.95 6.67
N ALA A 75 2.03 -2.12 7.26
CA ALA A 75 0.81 -2.93 7.26
C ALA A 75 0.12 -2.79 8.62
N VAL A 76 -1.19 -2.53 8.62
CA VAL A 76 -2.00 -2.39 9.82
C VAL A 76 -2.88 -3.63 9.93
N ASP A 77 -2.74 -4.38 11.01
CA ASP A 77 -3.56 -5.58 11.24
C ASP A 77 -5.00 -5.21 11.66
N GLU A 78 -5.86 -6.21 11.86
CA GLU A 78 -7.26 -5.99 12.27
C GLU A 78 -7.41 -5.44 13.69
N GLU A 79 -6.37 -5.58 14.52
CA GLU A 79 -6.31 -4.99 15.86
C GLU A 79 -5.77 -3.54 15.84
N GLY A 80 -5.40 -3.02 14.65
CA GLY A 80 -4.86 -1.69 14.47
C GLY A 80 -3.35 -1.57 14.76
N ARG A 81 -2.64 -2.69 14.96
CA ARG A 81 -1.19 -2.69 15.18
C ARG A 81 -0.46 -2.52 13.87
N ARG A 82 0.60 -1.72 13.91
CA ARG A 82 1.40 -1.35 12.73
C ARG A 82 2.65 -2.22 12.65
N HIS A 83 2.89 -2.75 11.47
CA HIS A 83 4.03 -3.61 11.14
C HIS A 83 4.80 -2.98 10.00
N ALA A 84 6.09 -2.72 10.20
CA ALA A 84 6.96 -2.32 9.10
C ALA A 84 7.28 -3.54 8.23
N VAL A 85 6.99 -3.45 6.94
CA VAL A 85 7.16 -4.56 6.00
C VAL A 85 8.29 -4.21 5.04
N SER A 86 9.34 -5.03 5.00
CA SER A 86 10.45 -4.85 4.04
C SER A 86 10.05 -5.37 2.67
N ASP A 87 10.70 -4.88 1.61
CA ASP A 87 10.39 -5.27 0.23
C ASP A 87 10.62 -6.76 -0.04
N GLU A 88 11.54 -7.40 0.70
CA GLU A 88 11.80 -8.83 0.59
C GLU A 88 10.75 -9.70 1.30
N THR A 89 9.82 -9.09 2.05
CA THR A 89 8.81 -9.82 2.82
C THR A 89 7.65 -10.25 1.92
N SER A 90 7.23 -11.50 2.05
CA SER A 90 5.94 -11.97 1.56
C SER A 90 4.96 -12.06 2.72
N PHE A 91 3.72 -11.61 2.52
CA PHE A 91 2.71 -11.58 3.58
C PHE A 91 1.34 -11.99 3.07
N ASP A 92 0.49 -12.46 3.97
CA ASP A 92 -0.91 -12.74 3.68
C ASP A 92 -1.71 -11.43 3.76
N ILE A 93 -2.31 -11.03 2.64
CA ILE A 93 -3.05 -9.78 2.51
C ILE A 93 -4.30 -9.75 3.40
N HIS A 94 -4.89 -10.91 3.73
CA HIS A 94 -6.09 -11.00 4.56
C HIS A 94 -5.80 -10.77 6.04
N GLN A 95 -4.53 -10.78 6.49
CA GLN A 95 -4.17 -10.46 7.87
C GLN A 95 -4.24 -8.96 8.19
N TYR A 96 -4.31 -8.13 7.15
CA TYR A 96 -4.25 -6.67 7.29
C TYR A 96 -5.57 -6.01 6.93
N SER A 97 -5.85 -4.91 7.61
CA SER A 97 -7.03 -4.06 7.38
C SER A 97 -6.70 -2.85 6.49
N ARG A 98 -5.45 -2.36 6.57
CA ARG A 98 -4.97 -1.19 5.83
C ARG A 98 -3.47 -1.26 5.56
N PHE A 99 -3.01 -0.60 4.50
CA PHE A 99 -1.61 -0.29 4.26
C PHE A 99 -1.36 1.22 4.22
N GLU A 100 -0.20 1.65 4.71
CA GLU A 100 0.28 3.04 4.65
C GLU A 100 1.61 3.06 3.89
N LEU A 101 1.73 3.91 2.88
CA LEU A 101 2.95 4.17 2.13
C LEU A 101 3.42 5.61 2.38
N SER A 102 4.71 5.78 2.68
CA SER A 102 5.31 7.11 2.87
C SER A 102 6.75 7.18 2.37
N PRO A 103 7.23 8.31 1.80
CA PRO A 103 8.60 8.48 1.38
C PRO A 103 9.59 8.29 2.54
N ARG A 104 10.71 7.63 2.25
CA ARG A 104 11.84 7.40 3.18
C ARG A 104 12.50 8.68 3.68
N THR A 105 12.28 9.80 2.99
CA THR A 105 12.78 11.13 3.38
C THR A 105 12.00 11.82 4.49
N THR A 106 10.96 11.20 5.08
CA THR A 106 10.26 11.78 6.25
C THR A 106 11.02 11.58 7.57
N GLY A 107 12.34 11.73 7.54
CA GLY A 107 13.11 12.18 8.68
C GLY A 107 12.80 13.65 8.99
N GLY A 108 11.79 13.89 9.83
CA GLY A 108 11.76 15.05 10.72
C GLY A 108 11.48 16.43 10.11
N SER A 109 10.21 16.71 9.82
CA SER A 109 9.58 17.95 10.32
C SER A 109 8.06 17.82 10.32
N ARG A 110 7.55 17.07 11.30
CA ARG A 110 6.27 17.44 11.92
C ARG A 110 6.51 18.78 12.59
N ARG A 111 6.30 19.88 11.85
CA ARG A 111 5.95 21.16 12.46
C ARG A 111 4.70 20.86 13.29
N SER A 112 4.90 20.80 14.59
CA SER A 112 3.85 20.69 15.59
C SER A 112 2.83 21.80 15.31
N LEU A 113 1.63 21.44 14.87
CA LEU A 113 0.48 22.33 14.98
C LEU A 113 0.08 22.36 16.45
N ARG A 114 0.74 23.24 17.22
CA ARG A 114 0.23 23.83 18.45
C ARG A 114 0.75 25.25 18.59
#